data_AF-A0A353CZ05-F1
#
_entry.id   AF-A0A353CZ05-F1
#
_cell.length_a   1.000
_cell.length_b   1.000
_cell.length_c   1.000
_cell.angle_alpha   90.00
_cell.angle_beta   90.00
_cell.angle_gamma   90.00
#
_symmetry.space_group_name_H-M   'P 1'
#
loop_
_entity.id
_entity.type
_entity.pdbx_description
1 polymer ?
#
loop_
_entity_poly.entity_id
_entity_poly.type
_entity_poly.pdbx_seq_one_letter_code
_entity_poly.pdbx_strand_id
1 'polypeptide(L)'
;MTAHDTQSFFTPDEFFCQETRLLSQTYNLAHILLIRSQSSHLFVPIRSLQYLAIIEKNAFWFVDSLAYTVRGDEGGRLIRISWHPLKSSNERDDLTQNMDCRVIFYGKDMSEIQKRLNNEFYHSMLQIDQRHRDSLTTNCNVSILPLRHGYEVD
;
A
#
# COMPACT_ATOMS: atom_id res chain seq x y z
N MET A 1 -29.99 0.60 -3.97
CA MET A 1 -28.85 0.13 -3.16
C MET A 1 -27.69 -0.11 -4.11
N THR A 2 -26.82 0.87 -4.31
CA THR A 2 -25.57 0.64 -5.04
C THR A 2 -24.70 -0.23 -4.14
N ALA A 3 -24.48 -1.48 -4.53
CA ALA A 3 -23.46 -2.31 -3.91
C ALA A 3 -22.13 -1.54 -4.08
N HIS A 4 -21.60 -1.00 -2.98
CA HIS A 4 -20.22 -0.56 -2.97
C HIS A 4 -19.39 -1.83 -3.08
N ASP A 5 -18.83 -2.09 -4.27
CA ASP A 5 -17.90 -3.20 -4.47
C ASP A 5 -16.78 -3.06 -3.45
N THR A 6 -16.81 -3.94 -2.45
CA THR A 6 -15.79 -4.00 -1.41
C THR A 6 -14.66 -4.87 -1.93
N GLN A 7 -13.47 -4.30 -2.04
CA GLN A 7 -12.28 -5.05 -2.41
C GLN A 7 -11.58 -5.54 -1.15
N SER A 8 -11.49 -6.85 -1.02
CA SER A 8 -10.77 -7.50 0.07
C SER A 8 -9.30 -7.74 -0.29
N PHE A 9 -8.43 -7.40 0.66
CA PHE A 9 -7.00 -7.60 0.61
C PHE A 9 -6.57 -8.30 1.88
N PHE A 10 -5.69 -9.29 1.74
CA PHE A 10 -5.29 -10.12 2.86
C PHE A 10 -3.84 -9.89 3.23
N THR A 11 -3.56 -9.68 4.52
CA THR A 11 -2.21 -9.66 5.08
C THR A 11 -1.87 -11.05 5.65
N PRO A 12 -0.93 -11.79 5.05
CA PRO A 12 -0.37 -12.99 5.69
C PRO A 12 0.30 -12.66 7.03
N ASP A 13 0.74 -13.70 7.73
CA ASP A 13 1.55 -13.53 8.93
C ASP A 13 2.84 -12.76 8.61
N GLU A 14 3.25 -11.89 9.54
CA GLU A 14 4.50 -11.16 9.41
C GLU A 14 5.67 -12.15 9.38
N PHE A 15 6.44 -12.11 8.29
CA PHE A 15 7.66 -12.89 8.16
C PHE A 15 8.86 -12.15 8.77
N PHE A 16 8.95 -10.84 8.52
CA PHE A 16 10.06 -10.00 8.97
C PHE A 16 9.63 -8.54 8.97
N CYS A 17 10.18 -7.74 9.89
CA CYS A 17 10.08 -6.28 9.83
C CYS A 17 11.46 -5.62 9.94
N GLN A 18 11.57 -4.44 9.33
CA GLN A 18 12.75 -3.59 9.47
C GLN A 18 12.35 -2.11 9.44
N GLU A 19 13.20 -1.26 10.00
CA GLU A 19 13.08 0.19 9.86
C GLU A 19 13.91 0.68 8.68
N THR A 20 13.38 1.64 7.94
CA THR A 20 14.00 2.28 6.78
C THR A 20 13.67 3.77 6.76
N ARG A 21 14.29 4.49 5.83
CA ARG A 21 13.93 5.87 5.51
C ARG A 21 13.19 5.94 4.19
N LEU A 22 11.94 6.38 4.25
CA LEU A 22 11.15 6.74 3.08
C LEU A 22 11.52 8.16 2.65
N LEU A 23 11.80 8.33 1.35
CA LEU A 23 12.16 9.64 0.82
C LEU A 23 10.99 10.63 0.99
N SER A 24 11.32 11.85 1.42
CA SER A 24 10.33 12.90 1.66
C SER A 24 9.45 13.18 0.44
N GLN A 25 10.04 13.23 -0.76
CA GLN A 25 9.31 13.39 -2.02
C GLN A 25 8.26 12.28 -2.25
N THR A 26 8.58 11.03 -1.92
CA THR A 26 7.68 9.88 -2.08
C THR A 26 6.52 9.97 -1.08
N TYR A 27 6.83 10.25 0.19
CA TYR A 27 5.82 10.43 1.22
C TYR A 27 4.89 11.61 0.91
N ASN A 28 5.46 12.77 0.58
CA ASN A 28 4.69 13.99 0.33
C ASN A 28 3.77 13.80 -0.89
N LEU A 29 4.27 13.22 -1.99
CA LEU A 29 3.47 12.98 -3.19
C LEU A 29 2.32 12.00 -2.91
N ALA A 30 2.55 10.92 -2.17
CA ALA A 30 1.50 9.98 -1.77
C ALA A 30 0.36 10.68 -1.03
N HIS A 31 0.70 11.54 -0.05
CA HIS A 31 -0.28 12.29 0.72
C HIS A 31 -1.01 13.35 -0.10
N ILE A 32 -0.31 14.08 -0.98
CA ILE A 32 -0.93 15.06 -1.89
C ILE A 32 -1.96 14.37 -2.79
N LEU A 33 -1.61 13.23 -3.37
CA LEU A 33 -2.51 12.48 -4.24
C LEU A 33 -3.71 11.91 -3.46
N LEU A 34 -3.50 11.42 -2.24
CA LEU A 34 -4.57 10.93 -1.37
C LEU A 34 -5.56 12.05 -0.99
N ILE A 35 -5.07 13.25 -0.63
CA ILE A 35 -5.95 14.38 -0.31
C ILE A 35 -6.76 14.81 -1.54
N ARG A 36 -6.11 14.82 -2.72
CA ARG A 36 -6.77 15.16 -4.00
C ARG A 36 -7.80 14.13 -4.44
N SER A 37 -7.68 12.86 -4.04
CA SER A 37 -8.65 11.83 -4.39
C SER A 37 -9.98 11.96 -3.63
N GLN A 38 -10.01 12.77 -2.56
CA GLN A 38 -11.16 12.92 -1.66
C GLN A 38 -11.68 11.58 -1.11
N SER A 39 -10.79 10.58 -1.02
CA SER A 39 -11.09 9.23 -0.54
C SER A 39 -10.13 8.85 0.59
N SER A 40 -10.53 7.89 1.42
CA SER A 40 -9.67 7.34 2.47
C SER A 40 -8.53 6.48 1.92
N HIS A 41 -8.69 6.00 0.67
CA HIS A 41 -7.73 5.13 0.00
C HIS A 41 -7.45 5.65 -1.41
N LEU A 42 -6.20 5.46 -1.87
CA LEU A 42 -5.82 5.71 -3.25
C LEU A 42 -5.09 4.49 -3.83
N PHE A 43 -5.54 4.06 -5.00
CA PHE A 43 -4.92 2.96 -5.74
C PHE A 43 -3.88 3.46 -6.73
N VAL A 44 -2.66 2.90 -6.64
CA VAL A 44 -1.54 3.24 -7.52
C VAL A 44 -1.00 1.95 -8.17
N PRO A 45 -1.34 1.68 -9.44
CA PRO A 45 -0.79 0.53 -10.15
C PRO A 45 0.72 0.72 -10.43
N ILE A 46 1.54 -0.22 -9.95
CA ILE A 46 2.98 -0.30 -10.20
C ILE A 46 3.22 -1.38 -11.26
N ARG A 47 2.97 -1.02 -12.53
CA ARG A 47 2.91 -1.96 -13.66
C ARG A 47 4.23 -2.71 -13.91
N SER A 48 5.36 -2.07 -13.63
CA SER A 48 6.70 -2.66 -13.78
C SER A 48 6.97 -3.83 -12.81
N LEU A 49 6.18 -3.93 -11.74
CA LEU A 49 6.23 -5.01 -10.75
C LEU A 49 5.00 -5.92 -10.78
N GLN A 50 3.93 -5.52 -11.48
CA GLN A 50 2.61 -6.13 -11.37
C GLN A 50 2.03 -6.02 -9.94
N TYR A 51 2.34 -4.91 -9.28
CA TYR A 51 1.85 -4.61 -7.94
C TYR A 51 0.80 -3.51 -7.99
N LEU A 52 -0.06 -3.51 -6.98
CA LEU A 52 -1.00 -2.44 -6.69
C LEU A 52 -0.64 -1.86 -5.33
N ALA A 53 -0.29 -0.58 -5.30
CA ALA A 53 -0.17 0.15 -4.05
C ALA A 53 -1.56 0.64 -3.61
N ILE A 54 -1.88 0.46 -2.34
CA ILE A 54 -3.01 1.09 -1.66
C ILE A 54 -2.43 2.08 -0.67
N ILE A 55 -2.69 3.36 -0.89
CA ILE A 55 -2.22 4.45 -0.04
C ILE A 55 -3.33 4.80 0.93
N GLU A 56 -3.01 4.77 2.22
CA GLU A 56 -3.81 5.28 3.32
C GLU A 56 -3.04 6.37 4.06
N LYS A 57 -3.70 7.03 5.02
CA LYS A 57 -3.10 8.11 5.81
C LYS A 57 -1.81 7.70 6.53
N ASN A 58 -1.74 6.48 7.06
CA ASN A 58 -0.63 6.04 7.91
C ASN A 58 0.05 4.74 7.42
N ALA A 59 -0.35 4.23 6.26
CA ALA A 59 0.17 2.97 5.74
C ALA A 59 0.11 2.96 4.21
N PHE A 60 1.12 2.34 3.59
CA PHE A 60 1.10 2.00 2.18
C PHE A 60 1.17 0.48 2.03
N TRP A 61 0.19 -0.10 1.38
CA TRP A 61 0.05 -1.55 1.21
C TRP A 61 0.41 -1.94 -0.21
N PHE A 62 1.33 -2.88 -0.36
CA PHE A 62 1.78 -3.36 -1.66
C PHE A 62 1.23 -4.76 -1.92
N VAL A 63 0.22 -4.78 -2.78
CA VAL A 63 -0.54 -5.96 -3.16
C VAL A 63 0.07 -6.56 -4.42
N ASP A 64 0.30 -7.86 -4.41
CA ASP A 64 0.65 -8.60 -5.61
C ASP A 64 -0.61 -8.80 -6.46
N SER A 65 -0.63 -8.23 -7.67
CA SER A 65 -1.84 -8.22 -8.51
C SER A 65 -2.17 -9.59 -9.08
N LEU A 66 -1.21 -10.52 -9.09
CA LEU A 66 -1.40 -11.90 -9.56
C LEU A 66 -1.80 -12.85 -8.43
N ALA A 67 -1.54 -12.50 -7.18
CA ALA A 67 -1.77 -13.37 -6.05
C ALA A 67 -3.18 -13.18 -5.48
N TYR A 68 -4.05 -14.17 -5.72
CA TYR A 68 -5.42 -14.21 -5.22
C TYR A 68 -5.60 -15.39 -4.25
N THR A 69 -6.35 -15.18 -3.18
CA THR A 69 -6.69 -16.21 -2.20
C THR A 69 -8.16 -16.11 -1.80
N VAL A 70 -8.70 -17.18 -1.21
CA VAL A 70 -10.07 -17.27 -0.74
C VAL A 70 -10.06 -17.70 0.72
N ARG A 71 -10.79 -16.99 1.57
CA ARG A 71 -10.99 -17.26 2.99
C ARG A 71 -12.49 -17.39 3.26
N GLY A 72 -12.97 -18.62 3.48
CA GLY A 72 -14.41 -18.88 3.56
C GLY A 72 -15.09 -18.49 2.25
N ASP A 73 -16.07 -17.59 2.32
CA ASP A 73 -16.78 -17.05 1.15
C ASP A 73 -16.16 -15.74 0.60
N GLU A 74 -15.07 -15.25 1.20
CA GLU A 74 -14.42 -13.99 0.80
C GLU A 74 -13.16 -14.24 -0.02
N GLY A 75 -13.14 -13.78 -1.28
CA GLY A 75 -11.96 -13.78 -2.12
C GLY A 75 -11.26 -12.42 -2.15
N GLY A 76 -9.94 -12.42 -2.25
CA GLY A 76 -9.13 -11.20 -2.14
C GLY A 76 -7.68 -11.38 -2.55
N ARG A 77 -6.98 -10.26 -2.75
CA ARG A 77 -5.57 -10.26 -3.19
C ARG A 77 -4.61 -10.22 -2.00
N LEU A 78 -3.42 -10.78 -2.18
CA LEU A 78 -2.41 -10.83 -1.12
C LEU A 78 -1.55 -9.57 -1.06
N ILE A 79 -1.42 -9.01 0.14
CA ILE A 79 -0.41 -8.02 0.48
C ILE A 79 0.91 -8.74 0.73
N ARG A 80 1.98 -8.27 0.10
CA ARG A 80 3.33 -8.87 0.23
C ARG A 80 4.27 -8.01 1.05
N ILE A 81 4.09 -6.69 1.01
CA ILE A 81 4.88 -5.70 1.74
C ILE A 81 3.95 -4.60 2.23
N SER A 82 4.18 -4.04 3.42
CA SER A 82 3.54 -2.81 3.86
C SER A 82 4.55 -1.83 4.47
N TRP A 83 4.34 -0.54 4.25
CA TRP A 83 5.16 0.56 4.79
C TRP A 83 4.33 1.37 5.77
N HIS A 84 4.86 1.58 6.97
CA HIS A 84 4.21 2.29 8.07
C HIS A 84 5.12 3.44 8.52
N PRO A 85 4.90 4.66 8.00
CA PRO A 85 5.52 5.87 8.53
C PRO A 85 5.38 5.94 10.07
N LEU A 86 6.49 6.13 10.77
CA LEU A 86 6.53 6.11 12.24
C LEU A 86 6.12 7.44 12.87
N LYS A 87 6.07 8.50 12.07
CA LYS A 87 5.66 9.85 12.48
C LYS A 87 4.57 10.37 11.54
N SER A 88 3.71 11.20 12.08
CA SER A 88 2.74 11.97 11.32
C SER A 88 3.44 13.14 10.60
N SER A 89 2.82 13.65 9.54
CA SER A 89 3.34 14.81 8.79
C SER A 89 3.66 16.03 9.67
N ASN A 90 2.90 16.22 10.76
CA ASN A 90 3.02 17.37 11.66
C ASN A 90 4.13 17.23 12.71
N GLU A 91 4.74 16.04 12.80
CA GLU A 91 5.84 15.76 13.74
C GLU A 91 7.22 15.85 13.05
N ARG A 92 7.23 16.31 11.79
CA ARG A 92 8.44 16.58 11.02
C ARG A 92 8.85 18.03 11.17
N ASP A 93 10.15 18.26 11.34
CA ASP A 93 10.72 19.61 11.40
C ASP A 93 10.77 20.26 10.01
N ASP A 94 10.87 19.46 8.93
CA ASP A 94 10.93 19.93 7.55
C ASP A 94 10.20 18.98 6.57
N LEU A 95 9.53 19.57 5.57
CA LEU A 95 8.94 18.89 4.41
C LEU A 95 9.97 18.19 3.50
N THR A 96 11.26 18.52 3.60
CA THR A 96 12.35 17.85 2.86
C THR A 96 12.96 16.66 3.63
N GLN A 97 12.72 16.57 4.93
CA GLN A 97 13.27 15.50 5.79
C GLN A 97 12.67 14.12 5.44
N ASN A 98 13.53 13.11 5.25
CA ASN A 98 13.04 11.75 5.03
C ASN A 98 12.23 11.23 6.23
N MET A 99 11.26 10.37 5.95
CA MET A 99 10.35 9.80 6.94
C MET A 99 10.88 8.46 7.44
N ASP A 100 11.06 8.32 8.76
CA ASP A 100 11.33 7.02 9.36
C ASP A 100 10.10 6.12 9.17
N CYS A 101 10.31 4.91 8.68
CA CYS A 101 9.26 4.04 8.21
C CYS A 101 9.56 2.59 8.58
N ARG A 102 8.56 1.90 9.15
CA ARG A 102 8.62 0.46 9.38
C ARG A 102 8.10 -0.27 8.16
N VAL A 103 8.90 -1.17 7.63
CA VAL A 103 8.53 -2.06 6.52
C VAL A 103 8.27 -3.44 7.07
N ILE A 104 7.08 -3.99 6.78
CA ILE A 104 6.68 -5.34 7.12
C ILE A 104 6.67 -6.18 5.85
N PHE A 105 7.29 -7.35 5.91
CA PHE A 105 7.35 -8.34 4.86
C PHE A 105 6.48 -9.54 5.21
N TYR A 106 5.61 -9.94 4.29
CA TYR A 106 4.69 -11.06 4.47
C TYR A 106 5.11 -12.32 3.69
N GLY A 107 6.35 -12.36 3.20
CA GLY A 107 6.89 -13.50 2.47
C GLY A 107 8.41 -13.58 2.55
N LYS A 108 8.92 -14.78 2.33
CA LYS A 108 10.36 -15.05 2.21
C LYS A 108 10.89 -14.41 0.92
N ASP A 109 12.10 -13.84 0.98
CA ASP A 109 12.83 -13.28 -0.18
C ASP A 109 12.27 -12.01 -0.83
N MET A 110 11.66 -11.12 -0.04
CA MET A 110 11.07 -9.86 -0.54
C MET A 110 12.06 -8.68 -0.69
N SER A 111 13.36 -8.91 -0.51
CA SER A 111 14.38 -7.84 -0.50
C SER A 111 14.55 -7.16 -1.86
N GLU A 112 14.51 -7.92 -2.96
CA GLU A 112 14.62 -7.37 -4.31
C GLU A 112 13.39 -6.53 -4.68
N ILE A 113 12.19 -7.05 -4.37
CA ILE A 113 10.92 -6.33 -4.56
C ILE A 113 10.94 -5.02 -3.77
N GLN A 114 11.38 -5.02 -2.51
CA GLN A 114 11.50 -3.80 -1.72
C GLN A 114 12.45 -2.78 -2.35
N LYS A 115 13.61 -3.21 -2.84
CA LYS A 115 14.56 -2.31 -3.51
C LYS A 115 13.94 -1.66 -4.74
N ARG A 116 13.20 -2.43 -5.53
CA ARG A 116 12.50 -1.90 -6.72
C ARG A 116 11.35 -0.97 -6.33
N LEU A 117 10.56 -1.32 -5.31
CA LEU A 117 9.45 -0.49 -4.81
C LEU A 117 9.89 0.93 -4.43
N ASN A 118 11.07 1.09 -3.82
CA ASN A 118 11.61 2.41 -3.47
C ASN A 118 11.63 3.39 -4.66
N ASN A 119 11.85 2.90 -5.88
CA ASN A 119 11.89 3.73 -7.10
C ASN A 119 10.58 3.65 -7.89
N GLU A 120 10.09 2.44 -8.14
CA GLU A 120 8.94 2.19 -9.03
C GLU A 120 7.65 2.78 -8.49
N PHE A 121 7.49 2.82 -7.16
CA PHE A 121 6.32 3.42 -6.53
C PHE A 121 6.25 4.93 -6.78
N TYR A 122 7.37 5.63 -6.58
CA TYR A 122 7.45 7.07 -6.82
C TYR A 122 7.19 7.40 -8.29
N HIS A 123 7.79 6.66 -9.22
CA HIS A 123 7.54 6.84 -10.65
C HIS A 123 6.08 6.60 -11.03
N SER A 124 5.43 5.59 -10.44
CA SER A 124 4.01 5.30 -10.69
C SER A 124 3.11 6.44 -10.21
N MET A 125 3.42 7.03 -9.04
CA MET A 125 2.70 8.20 -8.54
C MET A 125 2.91 9.44 -9.42
N LEU A 126 4.13 9.69 -9.92
CA LEU A 126 4.38 10.78 -10.86
C LEU A 126 3.56 10.64 -12.15
N GLN A 127 3.42 9.43 -12.68
CA GLN A 127 2.58 9.19 -13.86
C GLN A 127 1.10 9.46 -13.58
N ILE A 128 0.62 9.11 -12.37
CA ILE A 128 -0.75 9.42 -11.94
C ILE A 128 -0.94 10.94 -11.83
N ASP A 129 -0.01 11.63 -11.17
CA ASP A 129 -0.05 13.09 -11.00
C ASP A 129 -0.09 13.82 -12.36
N GLN A 130 0.70 13.35 -13.33
CA GLN A 130 0.72 13.90 -14.69
C GLN A 130 -0.58 13.63 -15.47
N ARG A 131 -1.16 12.43 -15.33
CA ARG A 131 -2.39 12.04 -16.07
C ARG A 131 -3.67 12.63 -15.48
N HIS A 132 -3.74 12.75 -14.17
CA HIS A 132 -4.98 13.03 -13.44
C HIS A 132 -4.97 14.42 -12.78
N ARG A 133 -4.68 15.47 -13.56
CA ARG A 133 -4.85 16.85 -13.06
C ARG A 133 -6.27 17.14 -12.58
N ASP A 134 -7.29 16.48 -13.15
CA ASP A 134 -8.68 16.90 -12.95
C ASP A 134 -9.60 15.96 -12.13
N SER A 135 -9.21 14.71 -11.83
CA SER A 135 -9.88 13.93 -10.76
C SER A 135 -9.25 12.55 -10.54
N LEU A 136 -9.07 12.18 -9.28
CA LEU A 136 -8.72 10.83 -8.82
C LEU A 136 -9.88 10.27 -7.99
N THR A 137 -11.00 9.92 -8.61
CA THR A 137 -12.11 9.36 -7.84
C THR A 137 -11.90 7.87 -7.58
N THR A 138 -11.79 7.50 -6.30
CA THR A 138 -11.81 6.11 -5.84
C THR A 138 -13.07 5.89 -5.00
N ASN A 139 -14.09 5.28 -5.61
CA ASN A 139 -15.38 4.99 -4.98
C ASN A 139 -15.54 3.49 -4.68
N CYS A 140 -14.54 2.87 -4.05
CA CYS A 140 -14.65 1.49 -3.56
C CYS A 140 -14.30 1.41 -2.07
N ASN A 141 -14.98 0.52 -1.37
CA ASN A 141 -14.64 0.19 0.01
C ASN A 141 -13.44 -0.77 0.00
N VAL A 142 -12.46 -0.49 0.86
CA VAL A 142 -11.27 -1.33 1.01
C VAL A 142 -11.38 -2.07 2.33
N SER A 143 -11.19 -3.39 2.28
CA SER A 143 -11.14 -4.25 3.47
C SER A 143 -9.79 -4.93 3.53
N ILE A 144 -8.96 -4.57 4.52
CA ILE A 144 -7.66 -5.21 4.76
C ILE A 144 -7.81 -6.14 5.95
N LEU A 145 -7.64 -7.45 5.73
CA LEU A 145 -7.93 -8.49 6.71
C LEU A 145 -6.72 -9.40 6.91
N PRO A 146 -6.45 -9.86 8.15
CA PRO A 146 -5.42 -10.87 8.34
C PRO A 146 -5.83 -12.20 7.68
N LEU A 147 -4.92 -12.78 6.91
CA LEU A 147 -5.01 -14.16 6.41
C LEU A 147 -4.63 -15.10 7.55
N ARG A 148 -5.54 -15.29 8.50
CA ARG A 148 -5.33 -16.30 9.54
C ARG A 148 -5.32 -17.67 8.87
N HIS A 149 -4.18 -18.36 8.90
CA HIS A 149 -4.20 -19.81 8.68
C HIS A 149 -5.15 -20.39 9.72
N GLY A 150 -6.18 -21.11 9.26
CA GLY A 150 -7.01 -21.89 10.17
C GLY A 150 -6.08 -22.74 11.01
N TYR A 151 -6.26 -22.71 12.33
CA TYR A 151 -5.72 -23.75 13.19
C TYR A 151 -6.28 -25.08 12.66
N GLU A 152 -5.50 -25.83 11.88
CA GLU A 152 -5.68 -27.27 11.85
C GLU A 152 -5.36 -27.73 13.26
N VAL A 153 -6.45 -27.97 14.00
CA VAL A 153 -6.39 -28.70 15.26
C VAL A 153 -6.19 -30.15 14.84
N ASP A 154 -5.03 -30.71 15.15
CA ASP A 154 -4.77 -32.16 15.13
C ASP A 154 -5.88 -32.93 15.87
#